data_AF-A0A2H0LUI8-F1
#
_entry.id   AF-A0A2H0LUI8-F1
#
_cell.length_a   1.000
_cell.length_b   1.000
_cell.length_c   1.000
_cell.angle_alpha   90.00
_cell.angle_beta   90.00
_cell.angle_gamma   90.00
#
_symmetry.space_group_name_H-M   'P 1'
#
loop_
_entity.id
_entity.type
_entity.pdbx_description
1 polymer ?
#
loop_
_entity_poly.entity_id
_entity_poly.type
_entity_poly.pdbx_seq_one_letter_code
_entity_poly.pdbx_strand_id
1 'polypeptide(L)' 'MDNQDDFEYIQGQLTKLKNLARRQGVAIGIGHDRKNTLMVLKEMLPKLEKEGYKFIFLSQAVR' A
#
# COMPACT_ATOMS: atom_id res chain seq x y z
N MET A 1 3.88 3.94 7.18
CA MET A 1 3.33 4.28 5.84
C MET A 1 2.56 5.60 5.89
N ASP A 2 2.04 5.96 7.05
CA ASP A 2 1.13 7.08 7.29
C ASP A 2 1.51 7.82 8.58
N ASN A 3 2.82 7.99 8.76
CA ASN A 3 3.39 8.70 9.91
C ASN A 3 2.96 10.18 9.95
N GLN A 4 2.40 10.67 8.83
CA GLN A 4 1.70 11.95 8.72
C GLN A 4 0.28 11.63 8.24
N ASP A 5 -0.72 12.19 8.92
CA ASP A 5 -2.14 12.02 8.57
C ASP A 5 -2.53 12.97 7.43
N ASP A 6 -1.84 12.80 6.31
CA ASP A 6 -1.97 13.62 5.10
C ASP A 6 -2.15 12.72 3.88
N PHE A 7 -3.12 13.08 3.03
CA PHE A 7 -3.53 12.26 1.90
C PHE A 7 -2.40 12.07 0.87
N GLU A 8 -1.73 13.17 0.48
CA GLU A 8 -0.67 13.14 -0.52
C GLU A 8 0.56 12.40 -0.02
N TYR A 9 0.91 12.62 1.26
CA TYR A 9 2.00 11.90 1.92
C TYR A 9 1.76 10.38 1.89
N ILE A 10 0.57 9.93 2.31
CA ILE A 10 0.23 8.49 2.36
C ILE A 10 0.22 7.91 0.95
N GLN A 11 -0.34 8.64 -0.03
CA GLN A 11 -0.32 8.21 -1.43
C GLN A 11 1.11 8.03 -1.95
N GLY A 12 2.01 8.97 -1.67
CA GLY A 12 3.42 8.87 -2.04
C GLY A 12 4.14 7.69 -1.37
N GLN A 13 3.82 7.38 -0.12
CA GLN A 13 4.34 6.20 0.56
C GLN A 13 3.83 4.89 -0.05
N LEU A 14 2.56 4.85 -0.47
CA LEU A 14 2.01 3.70 -1.17
C LEU A 14 2.66 3.51 -2.56
N THR A 15 2.97 4.58 -3.28
CA THR A 15 3.75 4.50 -4.52
C THR A 15 5.15 3.93 -4.28
N LYS A 16 5.82 4.32 -3.19
CA LYS A 16 7.13 3.74 -2.81
C LYS A 16 7.00 2.24 -2.53
N LEU A 17 5.96 1.82 -1.80
CA LEU A 17 5.68 0.42 -1.50
C LEU A 17 5.41 -0.40 -2.77
N LYS A 18 4.60 0.13 -3.69
CA LYS A 18 4.36 -0.45 -5.01
C LYS A 18 5.66 -0.72 -5.75
N ASN A 19 6.53 0.29 -5.84
CA ASN A 19 7.80 0.18 -6.53
C ASN A 19 8.74 -0.82 -5.85
N LEU A 20 8.66 -0.97 -4.52
CA LEU A 20 9.40 -2.00 -3.78
C LEU A 20 8.90 -3.40 -4.14
N ALA A 21 7.57 -3.61 -4.11
CA ALA A 21 6.95 -4.89 -4.49
C ALA A 21 7.32 -5.29 -5.92
N ARG A 22 7.36 -4.33 -6.85
CA ARG A 22 7.79 -4.58 -8.23
C ARG A 22 9.22 -5.10 -8.33
N ARG A 23 10.12 -4.62 -7.48
CA ARG A 23 11.55 -5.02 -7.49
C ARG A 23 11.80 -6.31 -6.72
N GLN A 24 11.09 -6.54 -5.62
CA GLN A 24 11.35 -7.62 -4.67
C GLN A 24 10.35 -8.78 -4.77
N GLY A 25 9.32 -8.67 -5.62
CA GLY A 25 8.21 -9.62 -5.73
C GLY A 25 7.12 -9.41 -4.67
N VAL A 26 7.51 -9.05 -3.44
CA VAL A 26 6.60 -8.76 -2.33
C VAL A 26 7.07 -7.55 -1.54
N ALA A 27 6.13 -6.77 -1.00
CA ALA A 27 6.43 -5.73 -0.03
C ALA A 27 5.29 -5.61 0.99
N ILE A 28 5.63 -5.29 2.24
CA ILE A 28 4.69 -5.13 3.34
C ILE A 28 4.68 -3.68 3.78
N GLY A 29 3.51 -3.04 3.72
CA GLY A 29 3.28 -1.70 4.25
C GLY A 29 2.50 -1.78 5.56
N ILE A 30 2.96 -1.06 6.59
CA ILE A 30 2.26 -0.94 7.86
C ILE A 30 1.70 0.48 7.97
N GLY A 31 0.39 0.58 8.17
CA GLY A 31 -0.33 1.82 8.43
C GLY A 31 -1.27 1.71 9.63
N HIS A 32 -1.96 2.80 9.91
CA HIS A 32 -2.94 2.99 10.97
C HIS A 32 -4.35 3.09 10.38
N ASP A 33 -5.36 2.86 11.22
CA ASP A 33 -6.79 2.90 10.92
C ASP A 33 -7.36 4.34 10.86
N ARG A 34 -6.63 5.24 10.18
CA ARG A 34 -7.01 6.65 10.06
C ARG A 34 -7.84 6.92 8.80
N LYS A 35 -8.63 7.98 8.84
CA LYS A 35 -9.54 8.37 7.76
C LYS A 35 -8.79 8.56 6.43
N ASN A 36 -7.68 9.31 6.43
CA ASN A 36 -6.90 9.55 5.21
C ASN A 36 -6.25 8.27 4.69
N THR A 37 -5.72 7.41 5.58
CA THR A 37 -5.18 6.10 5.20
C THR A 37 -6.23 5.25 4.48
N LEU A 38 -7.44 5.17 5.04
CA LEU A 38 -8.55 4.45 4.42
C LEU A 38 -8.98 5.05 3.07
N MET A 39 -9.01 6.38 2.95
CA MET A 39 -9.34 7.05 1.67
C MET A 39 -8.31 6.75 0.59
N VAL A 40 -7.01 6.87 0.89
CA VAL A 40 -5.94 6.57 -0.06
C VAL A 40 -6.00 5.11 -0.49
N LEU A 41 -6.18 4.18 0.44
CA LEU A 41 -6.33 2.76 0.12
C LEU A 41 -7.54 2.52 -0.78
N LYS A 42 -8.70 3.09 -0.45
CA LYS A 42 -9.92 2.96 -1.26
C LYS A 42 -9.73 3.45 -2.70
N GLU A 43 -8.97 4.52 -2.90
CA GLU A 43 -8.69 5.05 -4.23
C GLU A 43 -7.63 4.24 -5.00
N MET A 44 -6.57 3.82 -4.31
CA MET A 44 -5.37 3.30 -4.96
C MET A 44 -5.41 1.79 -5.16
N LEU A 45 -6.02 1.01 -4.25
CA LEU A 45 -6.03 -0.45 -4.35
C LEU A 45 -6.62 -0.94 -5.70
N PRO A 46 -7.78 -0.44 -6.18
CA PRO A 46 -8.32 -0.87 -7.48
C PRO A 46 -7.45 -0.50 -8.68
N LYS A 47 -6.70 0.61 -8.59
CA LYS A 47 -5.74 1.01 -9.63
C LYS A 47 -4.56 0.05 -9.67
N LEU A 48 -4.05 -0.34 -8.50
CA LEU A 48 -2.95 -1.29 -8.37
C LEU A 48 -3.34 -2.69 -8.84
N GLU A 49 -4.57 -3.14 -8.59
CA GLU A 49 -5.07 -4.41 -9.12
C GLU A 49 -5.12 -4.40 -10.66
N LYS A 50 -5.57 -3.30 -11.27
CA LYS A 50 -5.54 -3.12 -12.73
C LYS A 50 -4.12 -3.07 -13.30
N GLU A 51 -3.16 -2.58 -12.53
CA GLU A 51 -1.73 -2.63 -12.86
C GLU A 51 -1.11 -4.04 -12.68
N GLY A 52 -1.87 -5.02 -12.17
CA GLY A 52 -1.43 -6.41 -12.01
C GLY A 52 -0.88 -6.78 -10.64
N TYR A 53 -0.97 -5.87 -9.64
CA TYR A 53 -0.60 -6.20 -8.27
C TYR A 53 -1.69 -7.06 -7.60
N LYS A 54 -1.27 -7.94 -6.69
CA LYS A 54 -2.16 -8.76 -5.87
C LYS A 54 -1.95 -8.45 -4.40
N PHE A 55 -3.05 -8.27 -3.68
CA PHE A 55 -3.04 -8.15 -2.22
C PHE A 55 -3.24 -9.53 -1.60
N ILE A 56 -2.37 -9.88 -0.67
CA ILE A 56 -2.34 -11.20 0.00
C ILE A 56 -2.35 -11.00 1.51
N PHE A 57 -2.71 -12.05 2.26
CA PHE A 57 -2.57 -12.02 3.71
C PHE A 57 -1.10 -12.06 4.10
N LEU A 58 -0.77 -11.42 5.24
CA LEU A 58 0.60 -11.40 5.76
C LEU A 58 1.14 -12.82 5.97
N SER A 59 0.31 -13.76 6.41
CA SER A 59 0.66 -15.18 6.57
C SER A 59 1.10 -15.88 5.28
N GLN A 60 0.78 -15.33 4.11
CA GLN A 60 1.23 -15.85 2.81
C GLN A 60 2.57 -15.22 2.38
N ALA A 61 2.94 -14.07 2.96
CA ALA A 61 4.15 -13.33 2.62
C ALA A 61 5.36 -13.75 3.50
N VAL A 62 5.12 -14.28 4.70
CA VAL A 62 6.15 -14.75 5.62
C VAL A 62 6.11 -16.27 5.73
N ARG A 63 7.28 -16.89 5.92
CA ARG A 63 7.44 -18.33 6.21
C ARG A 63 7.91 -18.50 7.65
#